data_AF-T1KLK3-F1
#
_entry.id   AF-T1KLK3-F1
#
_cell.length_a   1.000
_cell.length_b   1.000
_cell.length_c   1.000
_cell.angle_alpha   90.00
_cell.angle_beta   90.00
_cell.angle_gamma   90.00
#
_symmetry.space_group_name_H-M   'P 1'
#
loop_
_entity.id
_entity.type
_entity.pdbx_description
1 polymer ?
#
loop_
_entity_poly.entity_id
_entity_poly.type
_entity_poly.pdbx_seq_one_letter_code
_entity_poly.pdbx_strand_id
1 'polypeptide(L)'
;MSAKRITKAATDWAKIQALTGEYKQQSFKKLKAASDNYLRKVQEFPEAPPAIDWNVMKATISNKAIVDKLEASYKAALSKIPYPEDTLASSIDKMEKESIESAKEMIAFYEERNDECRQMIAKFEKMWPIEWHTLETFAMTFPDWAQWYGNSGRAIYPPTTPKEAIEEAEKPTRLDLEARF
;
A
#
# COMPACT_ATOMS: atom_id res chain seq x y z
N MET A 1 21.62 -30.37 -6.73
CA MET A 1 20.75 -29.27 -6.24
C MET A 1 20.09 -28.56 -7.43
N SER A 2 19.32 -29.30 -8.25
CA SER A 2 18.77 -28.80 -9.53
C SER A 2 17.37 -28.15 -9.38
N ALA A 3 16.68 -28.34 -8.26
CA ALA A 3 15.32 -27.83 -8.04
C ALA A 3 15.23 -26.44 -7.36
N LYS A 4 16.36 -25.77 -7.06
CA LYS A 4 16.37 -24.54 -6.24
C LYS A 4 16.59 -23.21 -6.98
N ARG A 5 16.93 -23.19 -8.27
CA ARG A 5 17.27 -21.90 -8.92
C ARG A 5 16.08 -20.96 -9.05
N ILE A 6 14.88 -21.47 -9.34
CA ILE A 6 13.66 -20.67 -9.38
C ILE A 6 12.50 -21.59 -9.00
N THR A 7 12.19 -21.69 -7.70
CA THR A 7 10.81 -22.04 -7.32
C THR A 7 9.96 -20.88 -7.82
N LYS A 8 9.39 -21.04 -9.02
CA LYS A 8 8.49 -20.08 -9.62
C LYS A 8 7.22 -20.08 -8.76
N ALA A 9 7.25 -19.37 -7.64
CA ALA A 9 6.01 -18.97 -6.99
C ALA A 9 5.27 -18.21 -8.07
N ALA A 10 4.12 -18.73 -8.50
CA ALA A 10 3.29 -18.08 -9.49
C ALA A 10 2.69 -16.84 -8.84
N THR A 11 3.49 -15.78 -8.72
CA THR A 11 3.05 -14.51 -8.15
C THR A 11 2.02 -13.93 -9.10
N ASP A 12 0.79 -13.84 -8.63
CA ASP A 12 -0.33 -13.30 -9.41
C ASP A 12 -0.25 -11.77 -9.45
N TRP A 13 0.56 -11.26 -10.38
CA TRP A 13 0.77 -9.82 -10.55
C TRP A 13 -0.53 -9.07 -10.88
N ALA A 14 -1.52 -9.73 -11.50
CA ALA A 14 -2.80 -9.12 -11.82
C ALA A 14 -3.61 -8.83 -10.55
N LYS A 15 -3.67 -9.80 -9.62
CA LYS A 15 -4.32 -9.59 -8.31
C LYS A 15 -3.64 -8.49 -7.49
N ILE A 16 -2.30 -8.47 -7.45
CA ILE A 16 -1.58 -7.43 -6.71
C ILE A 16 -1.84 -6.06 -7.33
N GLN A 17 -1.88 -5.96 -8.66
CA GLN A 17 -2.19 -4.72 -9.35
C GLN A 17 -3.62 -4.22 -9.03
N ALA A 18 -4.60 -5.12 -8.97
CA ALA A 18 -5.99 -4.79 -8.66
C ALA A 18 -6.16 -4.31 -7.20
N LEU A 19 -5.41 -4.88 -6.26
CA LEU A 19 -5.42 -4.48 -4.84
C LEU A 19 -4.62 -3.19 -4.56
N THR A 20 -3.73 -2.80 -5.48
CA THR A 20 -2.89 -1.62 -5.31
C THR A 20 -3.69 -0.37 -5.65
N GLY A 21 -4.04 0.45 -4.65
CA GLY A 21 -4.63 1.77 -4.86
C GLY A 21 -3.73 2.70 -5.69
N GLU A 22 -4.32 3.71 -6.34
CA GLU A 22 -3.65 4.58 -7.33
C GLU A 22 -2.33 5.19 -6.81
N TYR A 23 -2.31 5.61 -5.55
CA TYR A 23 -1.13 6.21 -4.91
C TYR A 23 0.09 5.26 -4.84
N LYS A 24 -0.12 3.93 -4.73
CA LYS A 24 0.95 2.93 -4.59
C LYS A 24 1.37 2.30 -5.93
N GLN A 25 0.74 2.68 -7.05
CA GLN A 25 1.01 2.11 -8.37
C GLN A 25 2.46 2.31 -8.83
N GLN A 26 3.09 3.43 -8.48
CA GLN A 26 4.49 3.67 -8.84
C GLN A 26 5.45 2.68 -8.16
N SER A 27 5.23 2.41 -6.86
CA SER A 27 6.03 1.46 -6.09
C SER A 27 5.82 0.03 -6.59
N PHE A 28 4.59 -0.34 -6.94
CA PHE A 28 4.28 -1.63 -7.55
C PHE A 28 5.00 -1.84 -8.89
N LYS A 29 4.97 -0.84 -9.78
CA LYS A 29 5.68 -0.89 -11.07
C LYS A 29 7.19 -1.08 -10.87
N LYS A 30 7.79 -0.38 -9.89
CA LYS A 30 9.21 -0.54 -9.54
C LYS A 30 9.52 -1.96 -9.05
N LEU A 31 8.71 -2.51 -8.16
CA LEU A 31 8.87 -3.88 -7.66
C LEU A 31 8.79 -4.91 -8.78
N LYS A 32 7.76 -4.80 -9.64
CA LYS A 32 7.59 -5.69 -10.79
C LYS A 32 8.78 -5.63 -11.74
N ALA A 33 9.20 -4.42 -12.12
CA ALA A 33 10.36 -4.22 -13.00
C ALA A 33 11.65 -4.78 -12.39
N ALA A 34 11.86 -4.63 -11.09
CA ALA A 34 13.00 -5.21 -10.39
C ALA A 34 12.95 -6.75 -10.42
N SER A 35 11.80 -7.34 -10.09
CA SER A 35 11.58 -8.79 -10.13
C SER A 35 11.86 -9.38 -11.51
N ASP A 36 11.30 -8.78 -12.56
CA ASP A 36 11.50 -9.22 -13.95
C ASP A 36 12.98 -9.09 -14.38
N ASN A 37 13.66 -8.02 -13.97
CA ASN A 37 15.08 -7.81 -14.26
C ASN A 37 15.96 -8.89 -13.61
N TYR A 38 15.72 -9.21 -12.33
CA TYR A 38 16.46 -10.28 -11.65
C TYR A 38 16.19 -11.64 -12.30
N LEU A 39 14.94 -11.93 -12.65
CA LEU A 39 14.58 -13.18 -13.32
C LEU A 39 15.27 -13.31 -14.67
N ARG A 40 15.30 -12.24 -15.48
CA ARG A 40 16.02 -12.23 -16.76
C ARG A 40 17.51 -12.47 -16.57
N LYS A 41 18.16 -11.80 -15.60
CA LYS A 41 19.58 -12.02 -15.29
C LYS A 41 19.87 -13.45 -14.85
N VAL A 42 18.99 -14.07 -14.05
CA VAL A 42 19.17 -15.47 -13.65
C VAL A 42 19.06 -16.41 -14.85
N GLN A 43 18.17 -16.11 -15.81
CA GLN A 43 18.01 -16.87 -17.05
C GLN A 43 19.16 -16.67 -18.05
N GLU A 44 19.79 -15.49 -18.06
CA GLU A 44 20.96 -15.19 -18.90
C GLU A 44 22.16 -16.08 -18.54
N PHE A 45 22.30 -16.50 -17.27
CA PHE A 45 23.40 -17.36 -16.83
C PHE A 45 23.01 -18.85 -16.80
N PRO A 46 23.68 -19.72 -17.59
CA PRO A 46 23.40 -21.16 -17.59
C PRO A 46 23.68 -21.79 -16.22
N GLU A 47 23.01 -22.90 -15.92
CA GLU A 47 23.07 -23.58 -14.61
C GLU A 47 24.47 -24.11 -14.27
N ALA A 48 25.21 -24.51 -15.30
CA ALA A 48 26.60 -24.90 -15.21
C ALA A 48 27.42 -24.03 -16.15
N PRO A 49 28.66 -23.65 -15.77
CA PRO A 49 29.57 -23.03 -16.71
C PRO A 49 29.79 -23.97 -17.92
N PRO A 50 30.00 -23.42 -19.13
CA PRO A 50 30.22 -24.23 -20.32
C PRO A 50 31.38 -25.21 -20.10
N ALA A 51 31.17 -26.47 -20.46
CA ALA A 51 32.18 -27.50 -20.31
C ALA A 51 33.41 -27.16 -21.19
N ILE A 52 34.57 -27.00 -20.55
CA ILE A 52 35.83 -26.80 -21.25
C ILE A 52 36.34 -28.14 -21.74
N ASP A 53 36.60 -28.27 -23.05
CA ASP A 53 37.23 -29.46 -23.62
C ASP A 53 38.75 -29.41 -23.41
N TRP A 54 39.19 -30.00 -22.31
CA TRP A 54 40.61 -30.08 -21.95
C TRP A 54 41.41 -31.00 -22.89
N ASN A 55 40.78 -31.92 -23.63
CA ASN A 55 41.48 -32.85 -24.51
C ASN A 55 42.02 -32.14 -25.76
N VAL A 56 41.24 -31.21 -26.31
CA VAL A 56 41.68 -30.35 -27.42
C VAL A 56 42.88 -29.51 -26.98
N MET A 57 42.84 -28.91 -25.79
CA MET A 57 43.95 -28.09 -25.27
C MET A 57 45.23 -28.90 -25.02
N LYS A 58 45.11 -30.14 -24.53
CA LYS A 58 46.25 -31.07 -24.36
C LYS A 58 46.86 -31.54 -25.69
N ALA A 59 46.08 -31.51 -26.78
CA ALA A 59 46.55 -31.85 -28.12
C ALA A 59 47.28 -30.68 -28.80
N THR A 60 46.88 -29.44 -28.55
CA THR A 60 47.47 -28.24 -29.19
C THR A 60 48.71 -27.71 -28.45
N ILE A 61 48.77 -27.87 -27.13
CA ILE A 61 49.83 -27.28 -26.29
C ILE A 61 50.96 -28.29 -26.05
N SER A 62 52.19 -27.90 -26.37
CA SER A 62 53.38 -28.77 -26.25
C SER A 62 53.67 -29.21 -24.80
N ASN A 63 53.32 -28.38 -23.81
CA ASN A 63 53.54 -28.67 -22.40
C ASN A 63 52.25 -29.09 -21.69
N LYS A 64 51.97 -30.40 -21.73
CA LYS A 64 50.77 -31.02 -21.14
C LYS A 64 50.66 -30.82 -19.62
N ALA A 65 51.79 -30.71 -18.91
CA ALA A 65 51.82 -30.52 -17.46
C ALA A 65 51.24 -29.17 -17.02
N ILE A 66 51.24 -28.16 -17.88
CA ILE A 66 50.60 -26.86 -17.59
C ILE A 66 49.07 -26.98 -17.73
N VAL A 67 48.60 -27.74 -18.73
CA VAL A 67 47.16 -27.95 -18.97
C VAL A 67 46.53 -28.75 -17.82
N ASP A 68 47.22 -29.75 -17.29
CA ASP A 68 46.75 -30.51 -16.11
C ASP A 68 46.67 -29.64 -14.85
N LYS A 69 47.63 -28.71 -14.65
CA LYS A 69 47.60 -27.74 -13.54
C LYS A 69 46.44 -26.75 -13.67
N LEU A 70 46.13 -26.32 -14.89
CA LEU A 70 44.99 -25.43 -15.18
C LEU A 70 43.65 -26.13 -14.99
N GLU A 71 43.53 -27.40 -15.41
CA GLU A 71 42.33 -28.20 -15.18
C GLU A 71 42.07 -28.37 -13.68
N ALA A 72 43.12 -28.69 -12.91
CA ALA A 72 43.03 -28.82 -11.46
C ALA A 72 42.67 -27.49 -10.77
N SER A 73 43.28 -26.38 -11.17
CA SER A 73 43.00 -25.06 -10.59
C SER A 73 41.59 -24.56 -10.95
N TYR A 74 41.12 -24.83 -12.17
CA TYR A 74 39.78 -24.49 -12.62
C TYR A 74 38.69 -25.26 -11.85
N LYS A 75 38.85 -26.58 -11.70
CA LYS A 75 37.93 -27.41 -10.90
C LYS A 75 37.92 -26.99 -9.43
N ALA A 76 39.07 -26.63 -8.87
CA ALA A 76 39.18 -26.11 -7.50
C ALA A 76 38.60 -24.70 -7.33
N ALA A 77 38.65 -23.86 -8.36
CA ALA A 77 38.00 -22.55 -8.35
C ALA A 77 36.48 -22.69 -8.42
N LEU A 78 35.97 -23.62 -9.23
CA LEU A 78 34.53 -23.86 -9.38
C LEU A 78 33.87 -24.33 -8.09
N SER A 79 34.54 -25.21 -7.32
CA SER A 79 34.02 -25.70 -6.03
C SER A 79 34.06 -24.65 -4.92
N LYS A 80 34.88 -23.60 -5.08
CA LYS A 80 35.04 -22.51 -4.11
C LYS A 80 34.05 -21.37 -4.28
N ILE A 81 33.21 -21.36 -5.32
CA ILE A 81 32.21 -20.31 -5.52
C ILE A 81 31.11 -20.48 -4.46
N PRO A 82 31.06 -19.64 -3.40
CA PRO A 82 30.06 -19.77 -2.37
C PRO A 82 28.73 -19.23 -2.91
N TYR A 83 27.62 -19.91 -2.59
CA TYR A 83 26.31 -19.32 -2.82
C TYR A 83 26.12 -18.17 -1.81
N PRO A 84 25.49 -17.04 -2.20
CA PRO A 84 25.25 -15.96 -1.26
C PRO A 84 24.41 -16.45 -0.08
N GLU A 85 24.79 -16.05 1.14
CA GLU A 85 24.02 -16.32 2.35
C GLU A 85 22.71 -15.51 2.33
N ASP A 86 21.64 -16.10 2.84
CA ASP A 86 20.35 -15.43 2.97
C ASP A 86 20.32 -14.62 4.28
N THR A 87 20.40 -13.30 4.14
CA THR A 87 20.40 -12.36 5.27
C THR A 87 19.06 -11.64 5.43
N LEU A 88 18.14 -11.78 4.46
CA LEU A 88 16.96 -10.92 4.36
C LEU A 88 15.65 -11.64 4.69
N ALA A 89 15.60 -12.97 4.60
CA ALA A 89 14.39 -13.74 4.89
C ALA A 89 13.79 -13.41 6.27
N SER A 90 14.60 -13.32 7.31
CA SER A 90 14.13 -13.02 8.68
C SER A 90 13.50 -11.62 8.81
N SER A 91 14.01 -10.64 8.07
CA SER A 91 13.45 -9.29 8.06
C SER A 91 12.11 -9.26 7.31
N ILE A 92 11.98 -10.05 6.24
CA ILE A 92 10.74 -10.15 5.45
C ILE A 92 9.63 -10.79 6.29
N ASP A 93 9.93 -11.90 6.98
CA ASP A 93 8.97 -12.57 7.85
C ASP A 93 8.45 -11.65 8.97
N LYS A 94 9.32 -10.78 9.50
CA LYS A 94 8.92 -9.79 10.49
C LYS A 94 7.98 -8.73 9.90
N MET A 95 8.32 -8.17 8.74
CA MET A 95 7.47 -7.20 8.04
C MET A 95 6.11 -7.78 7.66
N GLU A 96 6.06 -9.06 7.28
CA GLU A 96 4.80 -9.75 6.98
C GLU A 96 3.90 -9.82 8.21
N LYS A 97 4.44 -10.22 9.37
CA LYS A 97 3.67 -10.27 10.63
C LYS A 97 3.14 -8.91 11.05
N GLU A 98 3.97 -7.87 10.97
CA GLU A 98 3.57 -6.49 11.28
C GLU A 98 2.48 -6.00 10.32
N SER A 99 2.58 -6.32 9.03
CA SER A 99 1.58 -5.95 8.02
C SER A 99 0.25 -6.65 8.24
N ILE A 100 0.27 -7.93 8.63
CA ILE A 100 -0.95 -8.69 8.97
C ILE A 100 -1.65 -8.08 10.18
N GLU A 101 -0.90 -7.71 11.21
CA GLU A 101 -1.52 -7.13 12.41
C GLU A 101 -2.12 -5.76 12.13
N SER A 102 -1.38 -4.89 11.44
CA SER A 102 -1.91 -3.59 11.00
C SER A 102 -3.15 -3.72 10.11
N ALA A 103 -3.21 -4.74 9.25
CA ALA A 103 -4.39 -5.01 8.43
C ALA A 103 -5.61 -5.40 9.28
N LYS A 104 -5.44 -6.20 10.34
CA LYS A 104 -6.53 -6.56 11.25
C LYS A 104 -7.07 -5.34 12.01
N GLU A 105 -6.18 -4.51 12.54
CA GLU A 105 -6.55 -3.27 13.22
C GLU A 105 -7.36 -2.36 12.28
N MET A 106 -6.92 -2.25 11.03
CA MET A 106 -7.60 -1.45 10.01
C MET A 106 -8.98 -2.01 9.65
N ILE A 107 -9.12 -3.33 9.54
CA ILE A 107 -10.42 -3.98 9.32
C ILE A 107 -11.37 -3.67 10.48
N ALA A 108 -10.94 -3.90 11.72
CA ALA A 108 -11.76 -3.65 12.91
C ALA A 108 -12.23 -2.18 12.98
N PHE A 109 -11.33 -1.23 12.70
CA PHE A 109 -11.66 0.19 12.67
C PHE A 109 -12.68 0.53 11.57
N TYR A 110 -12.59 -0.08 10.39
CA TYR A 110 -13.57 0.15 9.33
C TYR A 110 -14.91 -0.54 9.58
N GLU A 111 -14.92 -1.69 10.25
CA GLU A 111 -16.15 -2.36 10.67
C GLU A 111 -16.93 -1.50 11.67
N GLU A 112 -16.26 -0.98 12.70
CA GLU A 112 -16.84 -0.03 13.66
C GLU A 112 -17.41 1.20 12.95
N ARG A 113 -16.63 1.81 12.05
CA ARG A 113 -17.10 2.97 11.28
C ARG A 113 -18.30 2.65 10.38
N ASN A 114 -18.33 1.47 9.78
CA ASN A 114 -19.45 1.05 8.93
C ASN A 114 -20.73 0.90 9.77
N ASP A 115 -20.61 0.36 10.98
CA ASP A 115 -21.74 0.27 11.91
C ASP A 115 -22.23 1.65 12.35
N GLU A 116 -21.34 2.59 12.67
CA GLU A 116 -21.70 3.99 12.92
C GLU A 116 -22.43 4.62 11.73
N CYS A 117 -21.91 4.45 10.52
CA CYS A 117 -22.54 4.94 9.30
C CYS A 117 -23.93 4.33 9.07
N ARG A 118 -24.10 3.03 9.33
CA ARG A 118 -25.40 2.34 9.23
C ARG A 118 -26.41 2.86 10.24
N GLN A 119 -25.99 3.10 11.48
CA GLN A 119 -26.83 3.71 12.51
C GLN A 119 -27.27 5.12 12.10
N MET A 120 -26.35 5.90 11.52
CA MET A 120 -26.64 7.24 11.03
C MET A 120 -27.61 7.23 9.83
N ILE A 121 -27.46 6.31 8.89
CA ILE A 121 -28.43 6.12 7.78
C ILE A 121 -29.81 5.77 8.33
N ALA A 122 -29.90 4.81 9.26
CA ALA A 122 -31.18 4.42 9.87
C ALA A 122 -31.84 5.58 10.66
N LYS A 123 -31.03 6.48 11.22
CA LYS A 123 -31.52 7.71 11.85
C LYS A 123 -32.07 8.69 10.81
N PHE A 124 -31.40 8.86 9.68
CA PHE A 124 -31.87 9.72 8.59
C PHE A 124 -33.13 9.17 7.90
N GLU A 125 -33.27 7.86 7.75
CA GLU A 125 -34.49 7.26 7.17
C GLU A 125 -35.74 7.45 8.05
N LYS A 126 -35.56 7.50 9.37
CA LYS A 126 -36.65 7.76 10.33
C LYS A 126 -36.95 9.25 10.50
N MET A 127 -36.08 10.11 9.97
CA MET A 127 -36.18 11.54 10.11
C MET A 127 -37.30 12.09 9.22
N TRP A 128 -37.89 13.20 9.63
CA TRP A 128 -38.84 13.90 8.79
C TRP A 128 -38.13 14.44 7.53
N PRO A 129 -38.82 14.59 6.38
CA PRO A 129 -38.29 15.31 5.22
C PRO A 129 -37.57 16.61 5.60
N ILE A 130 -36.38 16.82 5.01
CA ILE A 130 -35.50 17.94 5.34
C ILE A 130 -36.15 19.31 5.12
N GLU A 131 -37.13 19.39 4.22
CA GLU A 131 -37.87 20.60 3.91
C GLU A 131 -38.62 21.16 5.12
N TRP A 132 -38.99 20.32 6.08
CA TRP A 132 -39.72 20.76 7.29
C TRP A 132 -38.83 20.72 8.54
N HIS A 133 -37.53 20.50 8.37
CA HIS A 133 -36.57 20.63 9.46
C HIS A 133 -36.33 22.11 9.79
N THR A 134 -36.63 22.50 11.04
CA THR A 134 -36.16 23.78 11.58
C THR A 134 -34.77 23.62 12.20
N LEU A 135 -34.04 24.73 12.35
CA LEU A 135 -32.73 24.75 13.01
C LEU A 135 -32.78 24.21 14.45
N GLU A 136 -33.90 24.43 15.15
CA GLU A 136 -34.16 23.87 16.47
C GLU A 136 -34.23 22.34 16.43
N THR A 137 -35.02 21.77 15.52
CA THR A 137 -35.12 20.31 15.36
C THR A 137 -33.76 19.71 14.97
N PHE A 138 -32.99 20.38 14.12
CA PHE A 138 -31.63 19.98 13.79
C PHE A 138 -30.72 19.97 15.03
N ALA A 139 -30.74 21.03 15.83
CA ALA A 139 -29.92 21.14 17.03
C ALA A 139 -30.28 20.09 18.11
N MET A 140 -31.57 19.80 18.28
CA MET A 140 -32.02 18.73 19.18
C MET A 140 -31.64 17.33 18.66
N THR A 141 -31.66 17.13 17.35
CA THR A 141 -31.40 15.82 16.75
C THR A 141 -29.91 15.53 16.58
N PHE A 142 -29.08 16.54 16.31
CA PHE A 142 -27.63 16.44 16.14
C PHE A 142 -26.88 17.46 17.00
N PRO A 143 -26.83 17.26 18.34
CA PRO A 143 -26.20 18.21 19.25
C PRO A 143 -24.73 18.46 18.91
N ASP A 144 -23.96 17.42 18.59
CA ASP A 144 -22.53 17.52 18.29
C ASP A 144 -22.23 18.34 17.03
N TRP A 145 -23.12 18.28 16.03
CA TRP A 145 -22.99 19.06 14.80
C TRP A 145 -23.51 20.49 14.97
N ALA A 146 -24.42 20.71 15.92
CA ALA A 146 -25.00 22.01 16.22
C ALA A 146 -24.12 22.89 17.13
N GLN A 147 -23.06 22.34 17.74
CA GLN A 147 -22.12 23.12 18.57
C GLN A 147 -21.51 24.32 17.84
N TRP A 148 -21.34 24.22 16.52
CA TRP A 148 -20.82 25.32 15.71
C TRP A 148 -21.84 26.47 15.53
N TYR A 149 -23.15 26.19 15.52
CA TYR A 149 -24.18 27.22 15.42
C TYR A 149 -24.16 28.19 16.60
N GLY A 150 -23.93 27.68 17.82
CA GLY A 150 -23.76 28.53 19.00
C GLY A 150 -22.56 29.48 18.93
N ASN A 151 -21.54 29.14 18.14
CA ASN A 151 -20.34 29.97 17.93
C ASN A 151 -20.43 30.87 16.67
N SER A 152 -21.47 30.69 15.84
CA SER A 152 -21.68 31.48 14.62
C SER A 152 -22.33 32.85 14.87
N GLY A 153 -22.65 33.16 16.14
CA GLY A 153 -23.35 34.38 16.54
C GLY A 153 -24.83 34.42 16.14
N ARG A 154 -25.34 33.35 15.50
CA ARG A 154 -26.73 33.21 15.10
C ARG A 154 -27.58 32.54 16.15
N ALA A 155 -28.79 33.06 16.35
CA ALA A 155 -29.75 32.47 17.28
C ALA A 155 -30.25 31.11 16.75
N ILE A 156 -30.16 30.07 17.58
CA ILE A 156 -30.69 28.73 17.28
C ILE A 156 -32.23 28.74 17.29
N TYR A 157 -32.81 29.64 18.09
CA TYR A 157 -34.25 29.79 18.26
C TYR A 157 -34.81 30.87 17.32
N PRO A 158 -36.02 30.67 16.77
CA PRO A 158 -36.68 31.70 16.00
C PRO A 158 -36.88 32.97 16.85
N PRO A 159 -36.72 34.16 16.25
CA PRO A 159 -36.85 35.43 16.97
C PRO A 159 -38.25 35.57 17.56
N THR A 160 -38.32 35.85 18.86
CA THR A 160 -39.59 36.03 19.58
C THR A 160 -40.26 37.36 19.27
N THR A 161 -39.50 38.34 18.78
CA THR A 161 -40.00 39.66 18.41
C THR A 161 -39.58 40.07 16.99
N PRO A 162 -40.38 40.92 16.30
CA PRO A 162 -40.02 41.41 14.96
C PRO A 162 -38.70 42.18 14.89
N LYS A 163 -38.27 42.82 15.99
CA LYS A 163 -37.00 43.54 16.04
C LYS A 163 -35.80 42.61 16.05
N GLU A 164 -35.86 41.53 16.83
CA GLU A 164 -34.85 40.47 16.86
C GLU A 164 -34.70 39.79 15.49
N ALA A 165 -35.81 39.64 14.75
CA ALA A 165 -35.79 39.07 13.41
C ALA A 165 -35.00 39.92 12.39
N ILE A 166 -35.10 41.25 12.50
CA ILE A 166 -34.39 42.19 11.63
C ILE A 166 -32.90 42.19 11.98
N GLU A 167 -32.58 42.24 13.28
CA GLU A 167 -31.19 42.23 13.77
C GLU A 167 -30.46 40.93 13.42
N GLU A 168 -31.14 39.79 13.45
CA GLU A 168 -30.58 38.50 13.05
C GLU A 168 -30.37 38.38 11.53
N ALA A 169 -31.27 38.97 10.73
CA ALA A 169 -31.15 39.02 9.27
C ALA A 169 -29.99 39.92 8.79
N GLU A 170 -29.60 40.91 9.59
CA GLU A 170 -28.48 41.81 9.31
C GLU A 170 -27.10 41.21 9.64
N LYS A 171 -27.04 40.06 10.34
CA LYS A 171 -25.77 39.38 10.65
C LYS A 171 -25.14 38.77 9.39
N PRO A 172 -23.85 39.05 9.12
CA PRO A 172 -23.18 38.60 7.90
C PRO A 172 -23.12 37.08 7.82
N THR A 173 -23.37 36.53 6.63
CA THR A 173 -23.28 35.08 6.42
C THR A 173 -21.82 34.65 6.26
N ARG A 174 -21.52 33.37 6.50
CA ARG A 174 -20.17 32.83 6.31
C ARG A 174 -19.67 33.02 4.87
N LEU A 175 -20.56 32.94 3.88
CA LEU A 175 -20.23 33.21 2.47
C LEU A 175 -19.72 34.65 2.29
N ASP A 176 -20.32 35.61 3.01
CA ASP A 176 -19.94 37.02 2.97
C ASP A 176 -18.61 37.30 3.70
N LEU A 177 -18.27 36.48 4.70
CA LEU A 177 -17.01 36.58 5.45
C LEU A 177 -15.85 35.86 4.74
N GLU A 178 -16.11 34.72 4.10
CA GLU A 178 -15.12 34.00 3.29
C GLU A 178 -14.81 34.74 1.98
N ALA A 179 -15.77 35.52 1.44
CA ALA A 179 -15.53 36.39 0.28
C ALA A 179 -14.68 37.64 0.59
N ARG A 180 -14.34 37.88 1.87
CA ARG A 180 -13.48 38.99 2.31
C ARG A 180 -12.01 38.60 2.52
N PHE A 181 -11.66 37.34 2.25
CA PHE A 181 -10.29 36.81 2.25
C PHE A 181 -9.94 36.25 0.87
#